data_AF-A0A934TCZ3-F1
#
_entry.id   AF-A0A934TCZ3-F1
#
_cell.length_a   1.000
_cell.length_b   1.000
_cell.length_c   1.000
_cell.angle_alpha   90.00
_cell.angle_beta   90.00
_cell.angle_gamma   90.00
#
_symmetry.space_group_name_H-M   'P 1'
#
loop_
_entity.id
_entity.type
_entity.pdbx_description
1 polymer ?
#
loop_
_entity_poly.entity_id
_entity_poly.type
_entity_poly.pdbx_seq_one_letter_code
_entity_poly.pdbx_strand_id
1 'polypeptide(L)'
;QIDDSAYLPIEDKSMGSDEWKLKEIQSIKSDSATLKDTDYNKLASGTNAQMSSAIDFLSSHNPSWSGYREAYDEFYTKDKRASIPISYIVKTSKSTLNKVLPSYRKSFAKNLANSLWEQDIYVTSSGSQNTILNFTGGIFASNKNIADMQTIMESDARHFGFKQIQYRWYKGANEYTFYDLKQ
;
A
#
# COMPACT_ATOMS: atom_id res chain seq x y z
N GLN A 1 29.66 -8.07 -7.93
CA GLN A 1 29.62 -6.63 -7.63
C GLN A 1 28.72 -6.03 -8.69
N ILE A 2 27.44 -5.87 -8.38
CA ILE A 2 26.44 -5.33 -9.32
C ILE A 2 26.40 -3.83 -9.02
N ASP A 3 26.64 -3.04 -10.06
CA ASP A 3 26.65 -1.59 -10.05
C ASP A 3 25.22 -1.08 -9.84
N ASP A 4 24.93 -0.60 -8.63
CA ASP A 4 23.71 0.12 -8.24
C ASP A 4 23.72 1.54 -8.84
N SER A 5 23.87 1.66 -10.16
CA SER A 5 23.53 2.90 -10.84
C SER A 5 22.00 3.00 -10.88
N ALA A 6 21.44 3.61 -9.85
CA ALA A 6 20.05 4.06 -9.83
C ALA A 6 19.72 4.68 -11.19
N TYR A 7 18.71 4.13 -11.86
CA TYR A 7 18.13 4.69 -13.07
C TYR A 7 17.51 6.04 -12.68
N LEU A 8 18.32 7.11 -12.67
CA LEU A 8 17.81 8.46 -12.60
C LEU A 8 17.04 8.67 -13.91
N PRO A 9 15.74 8.99 -13.85
CA PRO A 9 15.01 9.32 -15.06
C PRO A 9 15.73 10.50 -15.71
N ILE A 10 15.90 10.41 -17.03
CA ILE A 10 16.47 11.44 -17.91
C ILE A 10 16.02 12.80 -17.37
N GLU A 11 16.96 13.60 -16.86
CA GLU A 11 16.68 14.95 -16.35
C GLU A 11 15.90 15.70 -17.45
N ASP A 12 14.62 15.95 -17.18
CA ASP A 12 13.83 16.82 -18.03
C ASP A 12 14.52 18.20 -17.95
N LYS A 13 15.11 18.62 -19.07
CA LYS A 13 15.84 19.90 -19.20
C LYS A 13 14.99 21.12 -18.85
N SER A 14 13.69 20.95 -18.60
CA SER A 14 12.75 21.97 -18.14
C SER A 14 12.54 22.03 -16.62
N MET A 15 13.11 21.10 -15.83
CA MET A 15 12.96 21.13 -14.37
C MET A 15 13.48 22.43 -13.75
N GLY A 16 12.75 22.96 -12.77
CA GLY A 16 13.05 24.27 -12.15
C GLY A 16 12.62 25.49 -12.96
N SER A 17 12.23 25.33 -14.22
CA SER A 17 11.62 26.41 -15.02
C SER A 17 10.27 26.85 -14.46
N ASP A 18 9.80 28.04 -14.84
CA ASP A 18 8.48 28.52 -14.44
C ASP A 18 7.35 27.65 -15.00
N GLU A 19 7.51 27.11 -16.21
CA GLU A 19 6.55 26.17 -16.80
C GLU A 19 6.47 24.88 -15.97
N TRP A 20 7.61 24.34 -15.56
CA TRP A 20 7.66 23.17 -14.69
C TRP A 20 7.00 23.44 -13.33
N LYS A 21 7.33 24.57 -12.68
CA LYS A 21 6.71 24.97 -11.40
C LYS A 21 5.19 25.09 -11.52
N LEU A 22 4.70 25.64 -12.63
CA LEU A 22 3.26 25.75 -12.87
C LEU A 22 2.60 24.38 -13.02
N LYS A 23 3.21 23.46 -13.78
CA LYS A 23 2.72 22.07 -13.92
C LYS A 23 2.69 21.37 -12.56
N GLU A 24 3.75 21.52 -11.77
CA GLU A 24 3.88 20.92 -10.45
C GLU A 24 2.82 21.47 -9.47
N ILE A 25 2.58 22.79 -9.45
CA ILE A 25 1.50 23.40 -8.66
C ILE A 25 0.14 22.82 -9.06
N GLN A 26 -0.11 22.60 -10.35
CA GLN A 26 -1.39 22.01 -10.80
C GLN A 26 -1.52 20.56 -10.36
N SER A 27 -0.44 19.76 -10.44
CA SER A 27 -0.43 18.39 -9.93
C SER A 27 -0.74 18.35 -8.44
N ILE A 28 -0.03 19.14 -7.63
CA ILE A 28 -0.24 19.25 -6.17
C ILE A 28 -1.68 19.66 -5.84
N LYS A 29 -2.25 20.60 -6.59
CA LYS A 29 -3.65 21.01 -6.38
C LYS A 29 -4.63 19.89 -6.72
N SER A 30 -4.37 19.17 -7.81
CA SER A 30 -5.17 18.00 -8.20
C SER A 30 -5.11 16.92 -7.12
N ASP A 31 -3.93 16.60 -6.61
CA ASP A 31 -3.76 15.60 -5.54
C ASP A 31 -4.46 16.03 -4.26
N SER A 32 -4.35 17.30 -3.88
CA SER A 32 -5.06 17.86 -2.74
C SER A 32 -6.59 17.78 -2.90
N ALA A 33 -7.12 17.97 -4.11
CA ALA A 33 -8.54 17.84 -4.40
C ALA A 33 -8.99 16.38 -4.33
N THR A 34 -8.27 15.47 -4.99
CA THR A 34 -8.49 14.01 -4.91
C THR A 34 -8.54 13.53 -3.46
N LEU A 35 -7.59 13.98 -2.64
CA LEU A 35 -7.49 13.60 -1.24
C LEU A 35 -8.67 14.10 -0.39
N LYS A 36 -9.22 15.25 -0.74
CA LYS A 36 -10.38 15.86 -0.07
C LYS A 36 -11.71 15.23 -0.51
N ASP A 37 -11.84 14.96 -1.81
CA ASP A 37 -13.13 14.60 -2.42
C ASP A 37 -13.37 13.08 -2.43
N THR A 38 -12.32 12.27 -2.21
CA THR A 38 -12.41 10.81 -2.16
C THR A 38 -12.77 10.30 -0.76
N ASP A 39 -13.87 9.55 -0.65
CA ASP A 39 -14.24 8.81 0.56
C ASP A 39 -13.53 7.45 0.61
N TYR A 40 -12.28 7.46 1.06
CA TYR A 40 -11.45 6.25 1.15
C TYR A 40 -12.06 5.14 2.01
N ASN A 41 -12.89 5.46 3.00
CA ASN A 41 -13.53 4.42 3.81
C ASN A 41 -14.52 3.58 2.99
N LYS A 42 -15.24 4.20 2.04
CA LYS A 42 -16.20 3.49 1.18
C LYS A 42 -15.53 2.53 0.21
N LEU A 43 -14.27 2.76 -0.16
CA LEU A 43 -13.52 1.88 -1.04
C LEU A 43 -13.28 0.50 -0.44
N ALA A 44 -13.38 0.35 0.89
CA ALA A 44 -13.33 -0.95 1.55
C ALA A 44 -14.46 -1.89 1.11
N SER A 45 -15.57 -1.38 0.56
CA SER A 45 -16.65 -2.21 0.00
C SER A 45 -16.42 -2.59 -1.47
N GLY A 46 -15.32 -2.12 -2.07
CA GLY A 46 -15.00 -2.32 -3.48
C GLY A 46 -14.06 -3.49 -3.75
N THR A 47 -13.44 -3.43 -4.93
CA THR A 47 -12.47 -4.42 -5.42
C THR A 47 -11.09 -4.24 -4.80
N ASN A 48 -10.28 -5.31 -4.83
CA ASN A 48 -8.88 -5.24 -4.42
C ASN A 48 -8.09 -4.19 -5.23
N ALA A 49 -8.41 -4.04 -6.53
CA ALA A 49 -7.77 -3.04 -7.38
C ALA A 49 -8.05 -1.60 -6.89
N GLN A 50 -9.29 -1.27 -6.54
CA GLN A 50 -9.64 0.06 -6.03
C GLN A 50 -8.94 0.37 -4.70
N MET A 51 -8.88 -0.60 -3.79
CA MET A 51 -8.15 -0.44 -2.53
C MET A 51 -6.64 -0.32 -2.76
N SER A 52 -6.09 -1.12 -3.68
CA SER A 52 -4.67 -1.07 -4.07
C SER A 52 -4.29 0.31 -4.60
N SER A 53 -5.04 0.85 -5.57
CA SER A 53 -4.77 2.18 -6.13
C SER A 53 -4.89 3.28 -5.07
N ALA A 54 -5.81 3.14 -4.11
CA ALA A 54 -5.89 4.07 -2.99
C ALA A 54 -4.68 3.98 -2.06
N ILE A 55 -4.16 2.78 -1.78
CA ILE A 55 -2.92 2.61 -1.01
C ILE A 55 -1.75 3.24 -1.77
N ASP A 56 -1.64 3.00 -3.08
CA ASP A 56 -0.60 3.58 -3.93
C ASP A 56 -0.61 5.12 -3.85
N PHE A 57 -1.79 5.72 -4.07
CA PHE A 57 -1.96 7.17 -4.00
C PHE A 57 -1.67 7.74 -2.60
N LEU A 58 -2.13 7.11 -1.53
CA LEU A 58 -1.88 7.59 -0.18
C LEU A 58 -0.41 7.40 0.25
N SER A 59 0.26 6.37 -0.27
CA SER A 59 1.65 6.05 0.06
C SER A 59 2.66 6.84 -0.76
N SER A 60 2.32 7.25 -2.00
CA SER A 60 3.19 8.04 -2.87
C SER A 60 3.59 9.39 -2.27
N HIS A 61 2.83 9.87 -1.29
CA HIS A 61 3.06 11.13 -0.58
C HIS A 61 3.77 10.96 0.78
N ASN A 62 4.28 9.77 1.09
CA ASN A 62 5.04 9.50 2.32
C ASN A 62 6.50 10.00 2.16
N PRO A 63 7.08 10.72 3.15
CA PRO A 63 8.38 11.42 3.11
C PRO A 63 9.67 10.66 2.75
N SER A 64 9.67 9.50 2.10
CA SER A 64 10.90 8.96 1.46
C SER A 64 11.41 9.83 0.29
N TRP A 65 10.73 10.96 0.03
CA TRP A 65 11.05 12.07 -0.87
C TRP A 65 12.36 12.84 -0.58
N SER A 66 13.34 12.28 0.16
CA SER A 66 14.51 13.05 0.62
C SER A 66 15.34 13.62 -0.54
N GLY A 67 15.64 12.82 -1.56
CA GLY A 67 16.53 13.27 -2.65
C GLY A 67 15.93 14.32 -3.61
N TYR A 68 14.63 14.24 -3.90
CA TYR A 68 13.98 15.08 -4.92
C TYR A 68 13.62 16.47 -4.39
N ARG A 69 13.26 16.57 -3.11
CA ARG A 69 12.89 17.84 -2.47
C ARG A 69 14.11 18.68 -2.13
N GLU A 70 15.26 18.07 -1.85
CA GLU A 70 16.51 18.78 -1.55
C GLU A 70 16.98 19.67 -2.71
N ALA A 71 16.84 19.22 -3.95
CA ALA A 71 17.24 19.99 -5.14
C ALA A 71 16.34 21.23 -5.40
N TYR A 72 15.10 21.22 -4.93
CA TYR A 72 14.11 22.28 -5.16
C TYR A 72 13.43 22.74 -3.86
N ASP A 73 14.18 22.71 -2.74
CA ASP A 73 13.63 22.97 -1.41
C ASP A 73 12.90 24.31 -1.36
N GLU A 74 13.49 25.36 -1.94
CA GLU A 74 12.91 26.69 -1.95
C GLU A 74 11.50 26.74 -2.57
N PHE A 75 11.25 26.01 -3.65
CA PHE A 75 9.91 25.92 -4.24
C PHE A 75 8.96 25.18 -3.30
N TYR A 76 9.39 24.03 -2.77
CA TYR A 76 8.54 23.17 -1.95
C TYR A 76 8.35 23.64 -0.50
N THR A 77 9.18 24.56 0.00
CA THR A 77 9.13 25.09 1.37
C THR A 77 8.72 26.55 1.41
N LYS A 78 9.20 27.39 0.48
CA LYS A 78 8.95 28.84 0.51
C LYS A 78 7.83 29.32 -0.41
N ASP A 79 7.59 28.67 -1.57
CA ASP A 79 6.43 29.04 -2.41
C ASP A 79 5.13 28.52 -1.77
N LYS A 80 4.33 29.45 -1.22
CA LYS A 80 3.05 29.14 -0.56
C LYS A 80 2.05 28.40 -1.46
N ARG A 81 2.15 28.55 -2.79
CA ARG A 81 1.28 27.87 -3.76
C ARG A 81 1.54 26.36 -3.80
N ALA A 82 2.75 25.94 -3.43
CA ALA A 82 3.15 24.54 -3.36
C ALA A 82 3.23 24.05 -1.90
N SER A 83 3.89 24.79 -1.02
CA SER A 83 4.22 24.33 0.34
C SER A 83 3.00 24.07 1.24
N ILE A 84 1.95 24.90 1.13
CA ILE A 84 0.71 24.72 1.89
C ILE A 84 -0.02 23.43 1.48
N PRO A 85 -0.39 23.23 0.20
CA PRO A 85 -1.07 22.00 -0.19
C PRO A 85 -0.19 20.75 -0.02
N ILE A 86 1.13 20.81 -0.20
CA ILE A 86 2.01 19.67 0.10
C ILE A 86 1.95 19.27 1.58
N SER A 87 2.02 20.24 2.49
CA SER A 87 1.91 19.97 3.92
C SER A 87 0.58 19.30 4.26
N TYR A 88 -0.51 19.78 3.64
CA TYR A 88 -1.82 19.16 3.76
C TYR A 88 -1.83 17.72 3.23
N ILE A 89 -1.30 17.49 2.04
CA ILE A 89 -1.27 16.18 1.38
C ILE A 89 -0.46 15.19 2.22
N VAL A 90 0.79 15.49 2.56
CA VAL A 90 1.66 14.57 3.33
C VAL A 90 1.01 14.19 4.66
N LYS A 91 0.46 15.17 5.39
CA LYS A 91 -0.21 14.93 6.67
C LYS A 91 -1.47 14.10 6.50
N THR A 92 -2.32 14.47 5.53
CA THR A 92 -3.64 13.87 5.35
C THR A 92 -3.52 12.48 4.76
N SER A 93 -2.67 12.27 3.75
CA SER A 93 -2.41 10.96 3.15
C SER A 93 -1.94 9.95 4.19
N LYS A 94 -0.94 10.31 5.01
CA LYS A 94 -0.47 9.46 6.12
C LYS A 94 -1.57 9.15 7.13
N SER A 95 -2.35 10.16 7.54
CA SER A 95 -3.43 9.97 8.50
C SER A 95 -4.55 9.09 7.94
N THR A 96 -4.95 9.32 6.70
CA THR A 96 -5.99 8.57 6.00
C THR A 96 -5.54 7.13 5.78
N LEU A 97 -4.32 6.88 5.30
CA LEU A 97 -3.77 5.54 5.11
C LEU A 97 -3.86 4.72 6.40
N ASN A 98 -3.38 5.27 7.51
CA ASN A 98 -3.42 4.60 8.81
C ASN A 98 -4.85 4.29 9.28
N LYS A 99 -5.83 5.13 8.91
CA LYS A 99 -7.24 4.93 9.25
C LYS A 99 -7.90 3.85 8.39
N VAL A 100 -7.58 3.76 7.10
CA VAL A 100 -8.29 2.88 6.15
C VAL A 100 -7.66 1.50 6.00
N LEU A 101 -6.35 1.35 6.24
CA LEU A 101 -5.70 0.03 6.14
C LEU A 101 -6.43 -1.08 6.96
N PRO A 102 -6.87 -0.84 8.22
CA PRO A 102 -7.66 -1.81 9.00
C PRO A 102 -8.87 -2.39 8.26
N SER A 103 -9.66 -1.54 7.60
CA SER A 103 -10.82 -1.98 6.84
C SER A 103 -10.42 -2.63 5.52
N TYR A 104 -9.40 -2.08 4.83
CA TYR A 104 -8.92 -2.63 3.57
C TYR A 104 -8.38 -4.05 3.71
N ARG A 105 -7.60 -4.34 4.76
CA ARG A 105 -7.11 -5.70 5.04
C ARG A 105 -8.24 -6.68 5.30
N LYS A 106 -9.27 -6.26 6.03
CA LYS A 106 -10.46 -7.08 6.28
C LYS A 106 -11.20 -7.39 4.98
N SER A 107 -11.38 -6.39 4.13
CA SER A 107 -12.03 -6.55 2.83
C SER A 107 -11.21 -7.37 1.85
N PHE A 108 -9.89 -7.18 1.83
CA PHE A 108 -8.96 -7.99 1.05
C PHE A 108 -9.06 -9.48 1.43
N ALA A 109 -9.01 -9.79 2.74
CA ALA A 109 -9.18 -11.16 3.23
C ALA A 109 -10.55 -11.74 2.86
N LYS A 110 -11.62 -10.93 2.93
CA LYS A 110 -12.97 -11.34 2.49
C LYS A 110 -13.02 -11.64 0.99
N ASN A 111 -12.43 -10.79 0.16
CA ASN A 111 -12.40 -10.97 -1.28
C ASN A 111 -11.61 -12.24 -1.66
N LEU A 112 -10.46 -12.48 -1.01
CA LEU A 112 -9.72 -13.72 -1.15
C LEU A 112 -10.54 -14.95 -0.71
N ALA A 113 -11.25 -14.87 0.42
CA ALA A 113 -12.10 -15.96 0.88
C ALA A 113 -13.16 -16.34 -0.15
N ASN A 114 -13.75 -15.36 -0.83
CA ASN A 114 -14.71 -15.61 -1.89
C ASN A 114 -14.06 -16.25 -3.12
N SER A 115 -12.88 -15.77 -3.52
CA SER A 115 -12.16 -16.28 -4.69
C SER A 115 -11.58 -17.69 -4.48
N LEU A 116 -11.30 -18.07 -3.23
CA LEU A 116 -10.65 -19.34 -2.89
C LEU A 116 -11.62 -20.38 -2.30
N TRP A 117 -12.92 -20.09 -2.31
CA TRP A 117 -13.95 -20.95 -1.72
C TRP A 117 -14.04 -22.32 -2.41
N GLU A 118 -13.97 -22.36 -3.74
CA GLU A 118 -14.05 -23.61 -4.53
C GLU A 118 -12.83 -24.51 -4.33
N GLN A 119 -11.72 -23.97 -3.82
CA GLN A 119 -10.49 -24.68 -3.52
C GLN A 119 -10.44 -25.15 -2.06
N ASP A 120 -11.56 -25.07 -1.32
CA ASP A 120 -11.68 -25.42 0.10
C ASP A 120 -10.70 -24.64 1.00
N ILE A 121 -10.40 -23.38 0.65
CA ILE A 121 -9.53 -22.50 1.42
C ILE A 121 -10.37 -21.39 2.07
N TYR A 122 -10.35 -21.37 3.39
CA TYR A 122 -10.94 -20.33 4.21
C TYR A 122 -9.90 -19.25 4.51
N VAL A 123 -10.25 -17.99 4.25
CA VAL A 123 -9.36 -16.85 4.50
C VAL A 123 -9.97 -15.90 5.54
N THR A 124 -9.17 -15.48 6.50
CA THR A 124 -9.58 -14.48 7.51
C THR A 124 -8.45 -13.52 7.85
N SER A 125 -8.79 -12.32 8.30
CA SER A 125 -7.82 -11.40 8.91
C SER A 125 -7.98 -11.38 10.43
N SER A 126 -6.87 -11.30 11.16
CA SER A 126 -6.85 -11.26 12.62
C SER A 126 -5.73 -10.35 13.15
N GLY A 127 -5.56 -10.33 14.48
CA GLY A 127 -4.57 -9.50 15.16
C GLY A 127 -4.99 -8.03 15.28
N SER A 128 -4.15 -7.23 15.94
CA SER A 128 -4.41 -5.80 16.07
C SER A 128 -4.47 -5.15 14.69
N GLN A 129 -5.50 -4.36 14.44
CA GLN A 129 -5.76 -3.70 13.16
C GLN A 129 -5.85 -4.66 11.96
N ASN A 130 -6.21 -5.94 12.14
CA ASN A 130 -6.31 -6.94 11.06
C ASN A 130 -4.98 -7.19 10.33
N THR A 131 -3.84 -7.12 11.04
CA THR A 131 -2.50 -7.21 10.44
C THR A 131 -2.01 -8.63 10.16
N ILE A 132 -2.77 -9.67 10.52
CA ILE A 132 -2.43 -11.06 10.26
C ILE A 132 -3.41 -11.62 9.22
N LEU A 133 -2.90 -12.17 8.12
CA LEU A 133 -3.68 -12.87 7.10
C LEU A 133 -3.62 -14.38 7.36
N ASN A 134 -4.77 -15.04 7.45
CA ASN A 134 -4.85 -16.45 7.82
C ASN A 134 -5.49 -17.24 6.68
N PHE A 135 -4.81 -18.30 6.24
CA PHE A 135 -5.29 -19.29 5.30
C PHE A 135 -5.51 -20.61 6.02
N THR A 136 -6.68 -21.21 5.82
CA THR A 136 -7.06 -22.51 6.40
C THR A 136 -7.59 -23.42 5.30
N GLY A 137 -7.02 -24.60 5.12
CA GLY A 137 -7.48 -25.55 4.11
C GLY A 137 -6.60 -26.78 4.06
N GLY A 138 -7.19 -27.93 3.73
CA GLY A 138 -6.49 -29.23 3.77
C GLY A 138 -5.21 -29.28 2.93
N ILE A 139 -5.14 -28.47 1.86
CA ILE A 139 -3.96 -28.34 1.01
C ILE A 139 -2.71 -27.90 1.78
N PHE A 140 -2.86 -27.18 2.90
CA PHE A 140 -1.75 -26.69 3.72
C PHE A 140 -1.21 -27.74 4.69
N ALA A 141 -1.65 -29.00 4.61
CA ALA A 141 -0.90 -30.11 5.21
C ALA A 141 0.46 -30.34 4.50
N SER A 142 0.62 -29.84 3.27
CA SER A 142 1.86 -29.93 2.49
C SER A 142 2.69 -28.65 2.59
N ASN A 143 3.95 -28.78 3.02
CA ASN A 143 4.92 -27.67 3.06
C ASN A 143 5.14 -27.03 1.68
N LYS A 144 5.06 -27.82 0.60
CA LYS A 144 5.18 -27.30 -0.76
C LYS A 144 4.05 -26.33 -1.09
N ASN A 145 2.81 -26.68 -0.76
CA ASN A 145 1.65 -25.83 -1.03
C ASN A 145 1.69 -24.54 -0.19
N ILE A 146 2.22 -24.61 1.03
CA ILE A 146 2.48 -23.44 1.86
C ILE A 146 3.49 -22.51 1.17
N ALA A 147 4.62 -23.03 0.71
CA ALA A 147 5.66 -22.24 0.05
C ALA A 147 5.18 -21.60 -1.27
N ASP A 148 4.43 -22.36 -2.07
CA ASP A 148 3.86 -21.88 -3.33
C ASP A 148 2.86 -20.74 -3.06
N MET A 149 1.94 -20.90 -2.09
CA MET A 149 0.97 -19.87 -1.72
C MET A 149 1.64 -18.64 -1.09
N GLN A 150 2.68 -18.83 -0.26
CA GLN A 150 3.46 -17.73 0.31
C GLN A 150 4.09 -16.88 -0.79
N THR A 151 4.70 -17.51 -1.79
CA THR A 151 5.33 -16.81 -2.91
C THR A 151 4.32 -15.97 -3.69
N ILE A 152 3.11 -16.50 -3.92
CA ILE A 152 2.04 -15.78 -4.63
C ILE A 152 1.53 -14.60 -3.79
N MET A 153 1.33 -14.80 -2.49
CA MET A 153 0.62 -13.83 -1.66
C MET A 153 1.50 -12.75 -1.05
N GLU A 154 2.81 -12.94 -1.01
CA GLU A 154 3.73 -12.07 -0.28
C GLU A 154 3.63 -10.60 -0.71
N SER A 155 3.65 -10.33 -2.02
CA SER A 155 3.60 -8.97 -2.55
C SER A 155 2.31 -8.25 -2.16
N ASP A 156 1.17 -8.87 -2.42
CA ASP A 156 -0.14 -8.27 -2.11
C ASP A 156 -0.35 -8.10 -0.60
N ALA A 157 0.07 -9.07 0.20
CA ALA A 157 -0.05 -8.96 1.65
C ALA A 157 0.81 -7.80 2.21
N ARG A 158 2.03 -7.61 1.68
CA ARG A 158 2.88 -6.46 2.02
C ARG A 158 2.23 -5.16 1.59
N HIS A 159 1.70 -5.11 0.37
CA HIS A 159 1.04 -3.93 -0.18
C HIS A 159 -0.14 -3.47 0.68
N PHE A 160 -0.99 -4.41 1.10
CA PHE A 160 -2.11 -4.14 2.01
C PHE A 160 -1.66 -3.90 3.46
N GLY A 161 -0.36 -3.90 3.74
CA GLY A 161 0.20 -3.61 5.06
C GLY A 161 -0.08 -4.70 6.10
N PHE A 162 -0.22 -5.96 5.68
CA PHE A 162 -0.15 -7.10 6.59
C PHE A 162 1.28 -7.23 7.14
N LYS A 163 1.38 -7.81 8.33
CA LYS A 163 2.65 -8.05 9.03
C LYS A 163 3.00 -9.53 9.07
N GLN A 164 2.02 -10.40 8.88
CA GLN A 164 2.22 -11.84 8.94
C GLN A 164 1.19 -12.56 8.09
N ILE A 165 1.60 -13.67 7.48
CA ILE A 165 0.72 -14.66 6.85
C ILE A 165 0.80 -15.97 7.62
N GLN A 166 -0.34 -16.60 7.91
CA GLN A 166 -0.45 -17.86 8.63
C GLN A 166 -1.16 -18.91 7.79
N TYR A 167 -0.69 -20.15 7.87
CA TYR A 167 -1.22 -21.31 7.16
C TYR A 167 -1.53 -22.43 8.13
N ARG A 168 -2.74 -22.99 8.03
CA ARG A 168 -3.17 -24.16 8.81
C ARG A 168 -3.99 -25.12 7.96
N TRP A 169 -3.91 -26.41 8.24
CA TRP A 169 -4.63 -27.42 7.47
C TRP A 169 -6.12 -27.54 7.84
N TYR A 170 -6.51 -27.17 9.08
CA TYR A 170 -7.90 -27.02 9.50
C TYR A 170 -8.04 -26.00 10.65
N LYS A 171 -9.27 -25.56 10.91
CA LYS A 171 -9.56 -24.43 11.85
C LYS A 171 -9.12 -24.69 13.29
N GLY A 172 -9.18 -25.95 13.74
CA GLY A 172 -8.83 -26.35 15.11
C GLY A 172 -7.39 -26.84 15.27
N ALA A 173 -6.54 -26.72 14.25
CA ALA A 173 -5.13 -27.09 14.36
C ALA A 173 -4.45 -26.16 15.37
N ASN A 174 -3.77 -26.76 16.35
CA ASN A 174 -2.91 -26.00 17.28
C ASN A 174 -1.64 -25.50 16.57
N GLU A 175 -1.19 -26.24 15.56
CA GLU A 175 0.00 -25.92 14.77
C GLU A 175 -0.37 -25.15 13.50
N TYR A 176 0.44 -24.14 13.20
CA TYR A 176 0.37 -23.36 11.98
C TYR A 176 1.79 -22.97 11.56
N THR A 177 1.99 -22.82 10.25
CA THR A 177 3.21 -22.19 9.71
C THR A 177 2.93 -20.71 9.52
N PHE A 178 3.88 -19.85 9.90
CA PHE A 178 3.74 -18.41 9.72
C PHE A 178 4.97 -17.80 9.05
N TYR A 179 4.75 -16.70 8.35
CA TYR A 179 5.78 -15.89 7.71
C TYR A 179 5.59 -14.45 8.15
N ASP A 180 6.61 -13.88 8.79
CA ASP A 180 6.64 -12.46 9.09
C ASP A 180 7.03 -11.65 7.85
N LEU A 181 6.23 -10.64 7.55
CA LEU A 181 6.44 -9.73 6.44
C LEU A 181 7.25 -8.54 6.95
N LYS A 182 8.57 -8.57 6.73
CA LYS A 182 9.46 -7.44 7.05
C LYS A 182 9.07 -6.20 6.21
N GLN A 183 8.41 -5.22 6.83
CA GLN A 183 8.07 -3.96 6.17
C GLN A 183 9.29 -3.04 6.07
#